data_AF-A0A842L928-F1
#
_entry.id   AF-A0A842L928-F1
#
_cell.length_a   1.000
_cell.length_b   1.000
_cell.length_c   1.000
_cell.angle_alpha   90.00
_cell.angle_beta   90.00
_cell.angle_gamma   90.00
#
_symmetry.space_group_name_H-M   'P 1'
#
loop_
_entity.id
_entity.type
_entity.pdbx_description
1 polymer ?
#
loop_
_entity_poly.entity_id
_entity_poly.type
_entity_poly.pdbx_seq_one_letter_code
_entity_poly.pdbx_strand_id
1 'polypeptide(L)'
;MHIFDEIYQDFKKINGFNGIIVMDDQSILYDKITPEKVDKTKIESMARVINESSQKLLKRTGQGRCKTIILEFQKNNMILLDIEEIHLLIIADKSAKLGHVILVSEKNRKKLHKIEKVSEVPSKIKKETTPEEPRSLPGEKEEVKGLPEIKPPISFPTMEKEVKIPINEKEKIELALEIYENILLAMSIGASKIMGVAPARGMLKKSLPYNKCPQILKGVEVKANAAIEFNTIKSNIERFQYKPDDIIKDLNGIIWSITENYGRVMGYDAFRGMIRPEFKSIYETYGMAMKELGIINGIHPELKKLWEEPI
;
A
#
# COMPACT_ATOMS: atom_id res chain seq x y z
N MET A 1 18.65 36.32 7.88
CA MET A 1 18.02 35.18 8.57
C MET A 1 17.96 34.03 7.56
N HIS A 2 18.27 32.79 7.94
CA HIS A 2 18.23 31.67 6.98
C HIS A 2 16.80 31.52 6.46
N ILE A 3 16.60 31.27 5.16
CA ILE A 3 15.26 31.19 4.55
C ILE A 3 14.37 30.13 5.21
N PHE A 4 14.96 29.03 5.69
CA PHE A 4 14.26 28.01 6.46
C PHE A 4 13.84 28.47 7.86
N ASP A 5 14.61 29.37 8.50
CA ASP A 5 14.19 29.99 9.76
C ASP A 5 12.99 30.93 9.54
N GLU A 6 12.95 31.69 8.45
CA GLU A 6 11.79 32.50 8.09
C GLU A 6 10.53 31.66 7.86
N ILE A 7 10.69 30.53 7.15
CA ILE A 7 9.60 29.58 6.93
C ILE A 7 9.13 29.01 8.28
N TYR A 8 10.05 28.60 9.14
CA TYR A 8 9.74 28.12 10.48
C TYR A 8 8.97 29.15 11.31
N GLN A 9 9.39 30.43 11.31
CA GLN A 9 8.69 31.49 12.04
C GLN A 9 7.29 31.77 11.48
N ASP A 10 7.06 31.57 10.18
CA ASP A 10 5.72 31.69 9.60
C ASP A 10 4.79 30.58 10.09
N PHE A 11 5.28 29.34 10.24
CA PHE A 11 4.49 28.23 10.79
C PHE A 11 4.31 28.27 12.30
N LYS A 12 5.28 28.83 13.05
CA LYS A 12 5.21 28.98 14.51
C LYS A 12 4.00 29.80 14.99
N LYS A 13 3.41 30.62 14.11
CA LYS A 13 2.21 31.42 14.38
C LYS A 13 0.92 30.57 14.37
N ILE A 14 0.98 29.32 13.93
CA ILE A 14 -0.16 28.42 13.86
C ILE A 14 -0.31 27.68 15.20
N ASN A 15 -1.50 27.74 15.79
CA ASN A 15 -1.81 26.96 16.99
C ASN A 15 -1.73 25.46 16.67
N GLY A 16 -1.12 24.66 17.55
CA GLY A 16 -0.90 23.23 17.33
C GLY A 16 0.24 22.88 16.36
N PHE A 17 1.10 23.84 15.98
CA PHE A 17 2.28 23.56 15.16
C PHE A 17 3.40 22.91 15.99
N ASN A 18 3.87 21.75 15.53
CA ASN A 18 4.83 20.93 16.25
C ASN A 18 6.20 20.86 15.55
N GLY A 19 6.30 21.19 14.27
CA GLY A 19 7.60 21.29 13.61
C GLY A 19 7.58 21.27 12.10
N ILE A 20 8.74 21.57 11.50
CA ILE A 20 8.97 21.33 10.06
C ILE A 20 10.23 20.51 9.83
N ILE A 21 10.21 19.78 8.71
CA ILE A 21 11.41 19.24 8.05
C ILE A 21 11.39 19.75 6.61
N VAL A 22 12.52 20.25 6.14
CA VAL A 22 12.78 20.55 4.73
C VAL A 22 13.85 19.57 4.27
N MET A 23 13.60 18.92 3.14
CA MET A 23 14.48 17.91 2.60
C MET A 23 14.49 18.00 1.08
N ASP A 24 15.57 17.55 0.46
CA ASP A 24 15.64 17.33 -0.98
C ASP A 24 15.59 15.84 -1.31
N ASP A 25 15.85 15.48 -2.57
CA ASP A 25 15.91 14.10 -3.01
C ASP A 25 17.11 13.30 -2.48
N GLN A 26 18.02 13.88 -1.69
CA GLN A 26 19.20 13.19 -1.15
C GLN A 26 19.31 13.21 0.38
N SER A 27 18.82 14.25 1.05
CA SER A 27 19.06 14.50 2.47
C SER A 27 18.06 15.50 3.11
N ILE A 28 18.07 15.56 4.44
CA ILE A 28 17.40 16.63 5.19
C ILE A 28 18.23 17.92 5.10
N LEU A 29 17.63 18.98 4.57
CA LEU A 29 18.22 20.31 4.45
C LEU A 29 18.04 21.17 5.71
N TYR A 30 16.94 20.96 6.43
CA TYR A 30 16.62 21.69 7.65
C TYR A 30 15.56 20.97 8.46
N ASP A 31 15.66 21.02 9.78
CA ASP A 31 14.63 20.47 10.65
C ASP A 31 14.53 21.26 11.96
N LYS A 32 13.28 21.47 12.41
CA LYS A 32 12.96 21.91 13.77
C LYS A 32 11.65 21.27 14.19
N ILE A 33 11.74 20.20 14.98
CA ILE A 33 10.61 19.40 15.44
C ILE A 33 10.59 19.35 16.96
N THR A 34 9.39 19.50 17.52
CA THR A 34 9.08 19.36 18.94
C THR A 34 8.03 18.26 19.10
N PRO A 35 8.25 17.22 19.94
CA PRO A 35 9.41 16.96 20.78
C PRO A 35 10.59 16.30 20.01
N GLU A 36 11.81 16.53 20.51
CA GLU A 36 13.09 16.06 19.91
C GLU A 36 13.24 14.53 19.78
N LYS A 37 12.35 13.73 20.41
CA LYS A 37 12.44 12.25 20.46
C LYS A 37 11.95 11.53 19.21
N VAL A 38 11.72 12.26 18.12
CA VAL A 38 11.21 11.69 16.87
C VAL A 38 12.37 11.29 15.97
N ASP A 39 12.38 10.03 15.51
CA ASP A 39 13.38 9.51 14.58
C ASP A 39 13.18 10.15 13.19
N LYS A 40 13.98 11.19 12.93
CA LYS A 40 13.89 12.04 11.73
C LYS A 40 14.13 11.24 10.45
N THR A 41 15.06 10.29 10.50
CA THR A 41 15.40 9.37 9.40
C THR A 41 14.22 8.50 8.99
N LYS A 42 13.41 8.05 9.95
CA LYS A 42 12.17 7.30 9.64
C LYS A 42 11.10 8.17 9.01
N ILE A 43 10.94 9.41 9.50
CA ILE A 43 9.99 10.36 8.91
C ILE A 43 10.39 10.72 7.48
N GLU A 44 11.68 10.97 7.25
CA GLU A 44 12.24 11.24 5.93
C GLU A 44 11.95 10.08 4.96
N SER A 45 12.32 8.85 5.35
CA SER A 45 12.12 7.64 4.55
C SER A 45 10.65 7.42 4.22
N MET A 46 9.77 7.63 5.21
CA MET A 46 8.32 7.52 5.03
C MET A 46 7.81 8.56 4.04
N ALA A 47 8.21 9.82 4.18
CA ALA A 47 7.76 10.89 3.31
C ALA A 47 8.21 10.70 1.86
N ARG A 48 9.44 10.22 1.63
CA ARG A 48 9.92 9.87 0.28
C ARG A 48 9.06 8.79 -0.36
N VAL A 49 8.84 7.69 0.35
CA VAL A 49 8.05 6.55 -0.15
C VAL A 49 6.62 7.00 -0.48
N ILE A 50 6.01 7.80 0.38
CA ILE A 50 4.66 8.33 0.17
C ILE A 50 4.62 9.29 -1.03
N ASN A 51 5.59 10.21 -1.14
CA ASN A 51 5.63 11.16 -2.26
C ASN A 51 5.84 10.44 -3.59
N GLU A 52 6.87 9.58 -3.68
CA GLU A 52 7.15 8.82 -4.90
C GLU A 52 5.98 7.96 -5.33
N SER A 53 5.34 7.27 -4.39
CA SER A 53 4.19 6.42 -4.68
C SER A 53 3.01 7.25 -5.19
N SER A 54 2.77 8.42 -4.58
CA SER A 54 1.71 9.35 -4.99
C SER A 54 1.98 9.97 -6.36
N GLN A 55 3.22 10.36 -6.65
CA GLN A 55 3.61 10.87 -7.97
C GLN A 55 3.46 9.79 -9.05
N LYS A 56 3.92 8.56 -8.77
CA LYS A 56 3.75 7.42 -9.68
C LYS A 56 2.28 7.13 -9.92
N LEU A 57 1.43 7.23 -8.90
CA LEU A 57 -0.02 7.05 -9.02
C LEU A 57 -0.63 8.12 -9.93
N LEU A 58 -0.44 9.40 -9.63
CA LEU A 58 -1.03 10.51 -10.37
C LEU A 58 -0.56 10.56 -11.83
N LYS A 59 0.72 10.23 -12.08
CA LYS A 59 1.25 10.09 -13.44
C LYS A 59 0.58 8.95 -14.20
N ARG A 60 0.33 7.81 -13.54
CA ARG A 60 -0.34 6.65 -14.16
C ARG A 60 -1.83 6.88 -14.38
N THR A 61 -2.48 7.65 -13.53
CA THR A 61 -3.92 7.99 -13.66
C THR A 61 -4.16 9.20 -14.56
N GLY A 62 -3.12 9.85 -15.08
CA GLY A 62 -3.24 11.06 -15.89
C GLY A 62 -3.76 12.28 -15.11
N GLN A 63 -3.68 12.25 -13.78
CA GLN A 63 -4.22 13.29 -12.89
C GLN A 63 -3.21 14.42 -12.60
N GLY A 64 -2.08 14.44 -13.31
CA GLY A 64 -1.05 15.47 -13.19
C GLY A 64 -0.01 15.16 -12.09
N ARG A 65 0.51 16.21 -11.45
CA ARG A 65 1.58 16.12 -10.44
C ARG A 65 1.00 16.26 -9.03
N CYS A 66 1.52 15.48 -8.09
CA CYS A 66 1.21 15.65 -6.67
C CYS A 66 1.74 17.01 -6.20
N LYS A 67 0.88 17.80 -5.54
CA LYS A 67 1.28 19.09 -4.93
C LYS A 67 1.37 18.99 -3.42
N THR A 68 0.40 18.32 -2.80
CA THR A 68 0.27 18.28 -1.35
C THR A 68 -0.34 16.95 -0.96
N ILE A 69 0.22 16.32 0.06
CA ILE A 69 -0.25 15.09 0.67
C ILE A 69 -0.55 15.40 2.13
N ILE A 70 -1.74 15.03 2.59
CA ILE A 70 -2.19 15.27 3.96
C ILE A 70 -2.40 13.90 4.60
N LEU A 71 -1.75 13.68 5.74
CA LEU A 71 -1.78 12.43 6.50
C LEU A 71 -2.30 12.73 7.90
N GLU A 72 -3.48 12.22 8.21
CA GLU A 72 -4.10 12.37 9.51
C GLU A 72 -3.82 11.15 10.37
N PHE A 73 -3.12 11.34 11.48
CA PHE A 73 -2.84 10.30 12.48
C PHE A 73 -3.71 10.53 13.72
N GLN A 74 -3.80 9.52 14.58
CA GLN A 74 -4.66 9.56 15.77
C GLN A 74 -4.40 10.75 16.71
N LYS A 75 -3.17 11.29 16.73
CA LYS A 75 -2.79 12.43 17.60
C LYS A 75 -2.23 13.64 16.85
N ASN A 76 -1.72 13.45 15.64
CA ASN A 76 -1.04 14.49 14.86
C ASN A 76 -1.49 14.45 13.40
N ASN A 77 -1.38 15.58 12.72
CA ASN A 77 -1.48 15.71 11.28
C ASN A 77 -0.07 15.94 10.72
N MET A 78 0.30 15.21 9.68
CA MET A 78 1.49 15.48 8.89
C MET A 78 1.06 15.97 7.52
N ILE A 79 1.61 17.11 7.11
CA ILE A 79 1.34 17.70 5.81
C ILE A 79 2.65 17.70 5.06
N LEU A 80 2.66 17.04 3.91
CA LEU A 80 3.78 16.94 3.02
C LEU A 80 3.49 17.78 1.78
N LEU A 81 4.32 18.78 1.53
CA LEU A 81 4.23 19.60 0.34
C LEU A 81 5.36 19.19 -0.59
N ASP A 82 4.96 18.69 -1.75
CA ASP A 82 5.87 18.44 -2.85
C ASP A 82 6.12 19.77 -3.58
N ILE A 83 7.38 20.16 -3.67
CA ILE A 83 7.82 21.36 -4.37
C ILE A 83 9.03 20.99 -5.20
N GLU A 84 8.79 20.45 -6.40
CA GLU A 84 9.87 20.08 -7.32
C GLU A 84 10.88 19.11 -6.69
N GLU A 85 12.11 19.54 -6.41
CA GLU A 85 13.16 18.73 -5.79
C GLU A 85 13.21 18.90 -4.26
N ILE A 86 12.38 19.79 -3.69
CA ILE A 86 12.31 20.10 -2.26
C ILE A 86 10.96 19.67 -1.68
N HIS A 87 11.02 18.92 -0.59
CA HIS A 87 9.85 18.47 0.16
C HIS A 87 9.79 19.22 1.50
N LEU A 88 8.66 19.88 1.76
CA LEU A 88 8.39 20.52 3.04
C LEU A 88 7.39 19.66 3.82
N LEU A 89 7.84 19.05 4.90
CA LEU A 89 7.00 18.37 5.87
C LEU A 89 6.66 19.32 7.01
N ILE A 90 5.39 19.36 7.38
CA ILE A 90 4.88 20.09 8.53
C ILE A 90 4.20 19.09 9.44
N ILE A 91 4.57 19.13 10.72
CA ILE A 91 3.98 18.34 11.78
C ILE A 91 3.14 19.29 12.62
N ALA A 92 1.87 18.95 12.80
CA ALA A 92 0.95 19.69 13.63
C ALA A 92 0.08 18.71 14.43
N ASP A 93 -0.45 19.12 15.58
CA ASP A 93 -1.43 18.34 16.30
C ASP A 93 -2.86 18.58 15.75
N LYS A 94 -3.85 17.89 16.33
CA LYS A 94 -5.26 18.01 15.92
C LYS A 94 -5.89 19.38 16.19
N SER A 95 -5.28 20.22 17.03
CA SER A 95 -5.76 21.58 17.29
C SER A 95 -5.40 22.55 16.15
N ALA A 96 -4.47 22.17 15.28
CA ALA A 96 -4.09 22.96 14.13
C ALA A 96 -5.19 22.99 13.06
N LYS A 97 -5.58 24.20 12.67
CA LYS A 97 -6.54 24.42 11.58
C LYS A 97 -5.86 24.10 10.25
N LEU A 98 -6.20 22.96 9.63
CA LEU A 98 -5.61 22.48 8.38
C LEU A 98 -5.60 23.54 7.27
N GLY A 99 -6.70 24.28 7.09
CA GLY A 99 -6.77 25.36 6.10
C GLY A 99 -5.75 26.48 6.33
N HIS A 100 -5.43 26.81 7.60
CA HIS A 100 -4.40 27.79 7.93
C HIS A 100 -3.00 27.25 7.62
N VAL A 101 -2.76 25.97 7.90
CA VAL A 101 -1.49 25.31 7.55
C VAL A 101 -1.28 25.27 6.04
N ILE A 102 -2.30 24.91 5.26
CA ILE A 102 -2.24 24.91 3.79
C ILE A 102 -1.97 26.33 3.25
N LEU A 103 -2.64 27.36 3.78
CA LEU A 103 -2.43 28.74 3.37
C LEU A 103 -0.98 29.20 3.60
N VAL A 104 -0.43 28.95 4.79
CA VAL A 104 0.96 29.29 5.13
C VAL A 104 1.95 28.50 4.28
N SER A 105 1.60 27.26 3.94
CA SER A 105 2.37 26.40 3.05
C SER A 105 2.47 26.96 1.64
N GLU A 106 1.35 27.34 1.02
CA GLU A 106 1.35 27.96 -0.32
C GLU A 106 2.10 29.29 -0.35
N LYS A 107 1.99 30.09 0.73
CA LYS A 107 2.76 31.33 0.87
C LYS A 107 4.26 31.06 0.86
N ASN A 108 4.71 30.02 1.56
CA ASN A 108 6.12 29.67 1.68
C ASN A 108 6.66 28.86 0.49
N ARG A 109 5.80 28.17 -0.28
CA ARG A 109 6.16 27.50 -1.54
C ARG A 109 6.85 28.47 -2.51
N LYS A 110 6.33 29.70 -2.63
CA LYS A 110 6.95 30.76 -3.46
C LYS A 110 8.34 31.19 -2.99
N LYS A 111 8.64 31.04 -1.69
CA LYS A 111 9.97 31.35 -1.14
C LYS A 111 10.95 30.22 -1.44
N LEU A 112 10.51 28.97 -1.33
CA LEU A 112 11.31 27.78 -1.63
C LEU A 112 11.70 27.72 -3.12
N HIS A 113 10.78 28.02 -4.05
CA HIS A 113 11.10 28.13 -5.49
C HIS A 113 12.14 29.22 -5.85
N LYS A 114 12.34 30.22 -4.98
CA LYS A 114 13.37 31.24 -5.20
C LYS A 114 14.78 30.73 -4.85
N ILE A 115 14.89 29.68 -4.04
CA ILE A 115 16.18 29.05 -3.69
C ILE A 115 16.72 28.28 -4.90
N GLU A 116 15.85 27.58 -5.64
CA GLU A 116 16.19 26.84 -6.88
C GLU A 116 16.79 27.76 -7.95
N LYS A 117 16.20 28.94 -8.18
CA LYS A 117 16.67 29.88 -9.22
C LYS A 117 18.00 30.57 -8.93
N VAL A 118 18.52 30.48 -7.71
CA VAL A 118 19.80 31.11 -7.34
C VAL A 118 20.96 30.11 -7.44
N SER A 119 20.68 28.79 -7.47
CA SER A 119 21.70 27.74 -7.65
C SER A 119 22.09 27.47 -9.10
N GLU A 120 21.39 28.03 -10.09
CA GLU A 120 21.78 27.97 -11.51
C GLU A 120 22.31 29.34 -11.98
N VAL A 121 23.63 29.54 -12.10
CA VAL A 121 24.43 29.67 -13.35
C VAL A 121 25.76 30.38 -12.96
N PRO A 122 26.95 30.18 -13.59
CA PRO A 122 27.20 29.54 -14.89
C PRO A 122 28.32 28.47 -14.92
N SER A 123 28.07 27.38 -15.64
CA SER A 123 29.10 26.87 -16.55
C SER A 123 28.90 27.50 -17.92
N LYS A 124 29.88 28.29 -18.36
CA LYS A 124 30.09 28.60 -19.78
C LYS A 124 30.40 27.25 -20.45
N ILE A 125 29.80 26.90 -21.58
CA ILE A 125 30.32 27.20 -22.93
C ILE A 125 29.19 27.05 -23.96
N LYS A 126 29.17 28.02 -24.87
CA LYS A 126 28.32 28.21 -26.05
C LYS A 126 28.24 26.99 -26.97
N LYS A 127 27.07 26.77 -27.57
CA LYS A 127 26.90 26.89 -29.03
C LYS A 127 25.42 27.16 -29.37
N GLU A 128 25.22 28.25 -30.12
CA GLU A 128 23.97 28.68 -30.73
C GLU A 128 23.52 27.68 -31.81
N THR A 129 22.22 27.42 -31.88
CA THR A 129 21.47 27.49 -33.14
C THR A 129 19.98 27.73 -32.85
N THR A 130 19.42 28.63 -33.64
CA THR A 130 18.14 29.35 -33.57
C THR A 130 16.90 28.47 -33.87
N PRO A 131 15.68 28.99 -33.64
CA PRO A 131 14.43 28.22 -33.50
C PRO A 131 13.66 28.05 -34.81
N GLU A 132 12.99 26.90 -34.96
CA GLU A 132 11.89 26.72 -35.91
C GLU A 132 10.67 26.11 -35.19
N GLU A 133 9.57 26.88 -35.18
CA GLU A 133 8.22 26.36 -35.00
C GLU A 133 7.89 25.36 -36.12
N PRO A 134 6.99 24.39 -35.87
CA PRO A 134 5.85 24.35 -36.78
C PRO A 134 4.49 24.27 -36.08
N ARG A 135 3.57 25.03 -36.68
CA ARG A 135 2.12 25.01 -36.52
C ARG A 135 1.50 23.62 -36.75
N SER A 136 0.43 23.42 -35.99
CA SER A 136 -0.65 22.43 -36.06
C SER A 136 -1.22 22.10 -37.45
N LEU A 137 -1.78 20.88 -37.58
CA LEU A 137 -3.13 20.52 -38.10
C LEU A 137 -3.24 18.97 -38.22
N PRO A 138 -4.42 18.35 -38.47
CA PRO A 138 -5.56 18.12 -37.58
C PRO A 138 -5.84 16.60 -37.40
N GLY A 139 -6.84 16.27 -36.58
CA GLY A 139 -6.98 14.95 -35.96
C GLY A 139 -7.51 13.79 -36.81
N GLU A 140 -7.21 12.59 -36.34
CA GLU A 140 -8.01 11.39 -36.53
C GLU A 140 -8.51 10.93 -35.15
N LYS A 141 -9.84 10.77 -35.07
CA LYS A 141 -10.55 10.22 -33.92
C LYS A 141 -10.36 8.70 -33.94
N GLU A 142 -9.43 8.18 -33.16
CA GLU A 142 -9.53 6.78 -32.75
C GLU A 142 -10.50 6.68 -31.57
N GLU A 143 -11.52 5.85 -31.76
CA GLU A 143 -12.54 5.52 -30.78
C GLU A 143 -11.91 5.12 -29.45
N VAL A 144 -12.35 5.78 -28.39
CA VAL A 144 -12.05 5.43 -27.01
C VAL A 144 -12.61 4.03 -26.75
N LYS A 145 -11.79 2.99 -26.92
CA LYS A 145 -12.05 1.68 -26.31
C LYS A 145 -12.15 1.91 -24.80
N GLY A 146 -13.31 1.52 -24.26
CA GLY A 146 -13.73 1.81 -22.89
C GLY A 146 -12.61 1.65 -21.87
N LEU A 147 -12.52 2.64 -20.98
CA LEU A 147 -11.68 2.62 -19.79
C LEU A 147 -11.76 1.23 -19.14
N PRO A 148 -10.62 0.60 -18.77
CA PRO A 148 -10.69 -0.56 -17.90
C PRO A 148 -11.39 -0.11 -16.61
N GLU A 149 -12.54 -0.72 -16.33
CA GLU A 149 -13.29 -0.52 -15.10
C GLU A 149 -12.33 -0.73 -13.90
N ILE A 150 -11.90 0.36 -13.28
CA ILE A 150 -11.08 0.30 -12.07
C ILE A 150 -12.04 -0.13 -10.97
N LYS A 151 -12.13 -1.45 -10.75
CA LYS A 151 -12.89 -2.00 -9.63
C LYS A 151 -12.28 -1.47 -8.32
N PRO A 152 -13.12 -1.07 -7.35
CA PRO A 152 -12.67 -0.55 -6.06
C PRO A 152 -11.69 -1.52 -5.37
N PRO A 153 -10.87 -1.03 -4.42
CA PRO A 153 -10.08 -1.93 -3.58
C PRO A 153 -10.99 -3.03 -3.03
N ILE A 154 -10.51 -4.27 -3.08
CA ILE A 154 -11.28 -5.44 -2.68
C ILE A 154 -11.74 -5.22 -1.23
N SER A 155 -13.02 -5.00 -1.03
CA SER A 155 -13.62 -5.04 0.30
C SER A 155 -13.75 -6.50 0.70
N PHE A 156 -13.36 -6.82 1.93
CA PHE A 156 -13.57 -8.15 2.46
C PHE A 156 -15.09 -8.39 2.58
N PRO A 157 -15.63 -9.52 2.10
CA PRO A 157 -17.06 -9.76 2.10
C PRO A 157 -17.61 -9.82 3.54
N THR A 158 -18.85 -9.41 3.73
CA THR A 158 -19.56 -9.62 4.99
C THR A 158 -19.88 -11.10 5.13
N MET A 159 -19.44 -11.73 6.20
CA MET A 159 -19.62 -13.16 6.45
C MET A 159 -20.75 -13.40 7.45
N GLU A 160 -21.49 -14.49 7.29
CA GLU A 160 -22.50 -14.91 8.26
C GLU A 160 -21.83 -15.27 9.60
N LYS A 161 -22.57 -15.14 10.71
CA LYS A 161 -21.97 -15.27 12.05
C LYS A 161 -21.65 -16.71 12.46
N GLU A 162 -22.31 -17.70 11.85
CA GLU A 162 -22.09 -19.12 12.16
C GLU A 162 -22.34 -19.98 10.93
N VAL A 163 -21.37 -20.83 10.59
CA VAL A 163 -21.47 -21.76 9.47
C VAL A 163 -21.74 -23.17 9.97
N LYS A 164 -22.79 -23.80 9.44
CA LYS A 164 -23.10 -25.20 9.73
C LYS A 164 -22.07 -26.09 9.05
N ILE A 165 -21.44 -26.98 9.82
CA ILE A 165 -20.48 -27.95 9.27
C ILE A 165 -21.25 -29.04 8.53
N PRO A 166 -21.04 -29.21 7.23
CA PRO A 166 -21.74 -30.22 6.46
C PRO A 166 -21.33 -31.64 6.86
N ILE A 167 -22.25 -32.59 6.74
CA ILE A 167 -21.96 -34.02 6.98
C ILE A 167 -21.33 -34.65 5.72
N ASN A 168 -21.78 -34.21 4.55
CA ASN A 168 -21.36 -34.70 3.23
C ASN A 168 -19.93 -34.26 2.90
N GLU A 169 -19.09 -35.19 2.44
CA GLU A 169 -17.70 -34.90 2.05
C GLU A 169 -17.59 -33.83 0.97
N LYS A 170 -18.50 -33.82 -0.01
CA LYS A 170 -18.46 -32.81 -1.09
C LYS A 170 -18.68 -31.40 -0.55
N GLU A 171 -19.67 -31.23 0.32
CA GLU A 171 -19.99 -29.95 0.95
C GLU A 171 -18.87 -29.51 1.92
N LYS A 172 -18.19 -30.46 2.58
CA LYS A 172 -16.99 -30.17 3.39
C LYS A 172 -15.84 -29.61 2.54
N ILE A 173 -15.62 -30.16 1.34
CA ILE A 173 -14.61 -29.63 0.41
C ILE A 173 -14.98 -28.22 -0.04
N GLU A 174 -16.24 -27.98 -0.41
CA GLU A 174 -16.71 -26.65 -0.82
C GLU A 174 -16.50 -25.61 0.30
N LEU A 175 -16.87 -25.96 1.54
CA LEU A 175 -16.63 -25.12 2.71
C LEU A 175 -15.13 -24.88 2.95
N ALA A 176 -14.29 -25.91 2.82
CA ALA A 176 -12.84 -25.74 2.96
C ALA A 176 -12.28 -24.77 1.92
N LEU A 177 -12.72 -24.90 0.65
CA LEU A 177 -12.30 -24.01 -0.43
C LEU A 177 -12.73 -22.57 -0.20
N GLU A 178 -13.94 -22.35 0.31
CA GLU A 178 -14.43 -21.03 0.70
C GLU A 178 -13.57 -20.40 1.80
N ILE A 179 -13.23 -21.17 2.85
CA ILE A 179 -12.34 -20.72 3.93
C ILE A 179 -10.97 -20.32 3.36
N TYR A 180 -10.37 -21.15 2.51
CA TYR A 180 -9.07 -20.86 1.91
C TYR A 180 -9.10 -19.65 0.97
N GLU A 181 -10.18 -19.48 0.20
CA GLU A 181 -10.41 -18.31 -0.63
C GLU A 181 -10.41 -17.04 0.22
N ASN A 182 -11.17 -17.04 1.31
CA ASN A 182 -11.24 -15.91 2.25
C ASN A 182 -9.89 -15.61 2.90
N ILE A 183 -9.12 -16.63 3.30
CA ILE A 183 -7.78 -16.44 3.87
C ILE A 183 -6.84 -15.77 2.86
N LEU A 184 -6.78 -16.28 1.64
CA LEU A 184 -5.92 -15.71 0.59
C LEU A 184 -6.38 -14.31 0.18
N LEU A 185 -7.69 -14.06 0.20
CA LEU A 185 -8.27 -12.75 -0.03
C LEU A 185 -7.88 -11.76 1.07
N ALA A 186 -7.96 -12.15 2.34
CA ALA A 186 -7.54 -11.34 3.47
C ALA A 186 -6.06 -10.94 3.37
N MET A 187 -5.19 -11.88 2.99
CA MET A 187 -3.77 -11.59 2.75
C MET A 187 -3.58 -10.58 1.60
N SER A 188 -4.33 -10.74 0.51
CA SER A 188 -4.29 -9.86 -0.66
C SER A 188 -4.78 -8.44 -0.33
N ILE A 189 -5.86 -8.33 0.46
CA ILE A 189 -6.44 -7.07 0.92
C ILE A 189 -5.48 -6.35 1.86
N GLY A 190 -5.01 -7.04 2.90
CA GLY A 190 -4.06 -6.48 3.85
C GLY A 190 -2.83 -5.93 3.11
N ALA A 191 -2.24 -6.74 2.23
CA ALA A 191 -1.10 -6.31 1.42
C ALA A 191 -1.44 -5.06 0.62
N SER A 192 -2.54 -5.07 -0.14
CA SER A 192 -2.94 -3.95 -0.98
C SER A 192 -3.21 -2.67 -0.18
N LYS A 193 -3.77 -2.78 1.04
CA LYS A 193 -4.03 -1.64 1.93
C LYS A 193 -2.74 -0.97 2.41
N ILE A 194 -1.71 -1.75 2.72
CA ILE A 194 -0.48 -1.24 3.35
C ILE A 194 0.56 -0.78 2.32
N MET A 195 0.80 -1.57 1.27
CA MET A 195 1.84 -1.26 0.29
C MET A 195 1.29 -0.76 -1.06
N GLY A 196 -0.03 -0.83 -1.28
CA GLY A 196 -0.64 -0.55 -2.57
C GLY A 196 -0.72 -1.79 -3.47
N VAL A 197 -1.66 -1.77 -4.40
CA VAL A 197 -2.03 -2.94 -5.23
C VAL A 197 -0.87 -3.48 -6.08
N ALA A 198 -0.11 -2.60 -6.74
CA ALA A 198 0.98 -3.02 -7.64
C ALA A 198 2.12 -3.76 -6.91
N PRO A 199 2.72 -3.23 -5.82
CA PRO A 199 3.74 -3.96 -5.07
C PRO A 199 3.16 -5.18 -4.34
N ALA A 200 1.92 -5.12 -3.83
CA ALA A 200 1.24 -6.29 -3.26
C ALA A 200 1.13 -7.42 -4.28
N ARG A 201 0.71 -7.10 -5.52
CA ARG A 201 0.65 -8.05 -6.64
C ARG A 201 2.01 -8.66 -6.94
N GLY A 202 3.05 -7.84 -7.02
CA GLY A 202 4.41 -8.29 -7.29
C GLY A 202 4.95 -9.21 -6.20
N MET A 203 4.70 -8.86 -4.94
CA MET A 203 5.11 -9.65 -3.78
C MET A 203 4.36 -10.99 -3.74
N LEU A 204 3.04 -10.95 -3.89
CA LEU A 204 2.20 -12.15 -3.90
C LEU A 204 2.58 -13.10 -5.04
N LYS A 205 2.88 -12.58 -6.24
CA LYS A 205 3.34 -13.40 -7.37
C LYS A 205 4.67 -14.11 -7.06
N LYS A 206 5.59 -13.47 -6.35
CA LYS A 206 6.86 -14.07 -5.92
C LYS A 206 6.70 -15.06 -4.77
N SER A 207 5.63 -14.92 -3.98
CA SER A 207 5.33 -15.79 -2.85
C SER A 207 4.70 -17.13 -3.23
N LEU A 208 4.11 -17.25 -4.42
CA LEU A 208 3.42 -18.46 -4.84
C LEU A 208 4.40 -19.61 -5.11
N PRO A 209 4.24 -20.77 -4.46
CA PRO A 209 5.20 -21.87 -4.53
C PRO A 209 4.93 -22.78 -5.74
N TYR A 210 5.04 -22.26 -6.97
CA TYR A 210 4.76 -23.02 -8.21
C TYR A 210 5.52 -24.35 -8.31
N ASN A 211 6.73 -24.42 -7.74
CA ASN A 211 7.54 -25.65 -7.76
C ASN A 211 7.08 -26.70 -6.75
N LYS A 212 6.43 -26.29 -5.64
CA LYS A 212 5.97 -27.21 -4.58
C LYS A 212 4.52 -27.63 -4.79
N CYS A 213 3.72 -26.76 -5.40
CA CYS A 213 2.29 -26.99 -5.66
C CYS A 213 1.97 -26.82 -7.17
N PRO A 214 2.63 -27.57 -8.07
CA PRO A 214 2.57 -27.30 -9.52
C PRO A 214 1.20 -27.57 -10.16
N GLN A 215 0.44 -28.54 -9.65
CA GLN A 215 -0.86 -28.91 -10.21
C GLN A 215 -1.96 -27.92 -9.81
N ILE A 216 -2.12 -27.63 -8.51
CA ILE A 216 -3.11 -26.66 -8.01
C ILE A 216 -2.85 -25.23 -8.52
N LEU A 217 -1.57 -24.85 -8.71
CA LEU A 217 -1.18 -23.51 -9.20
C LEU A 217 -1.03 -23.44 -10.72
N LYS A 218 -1.37 -24.50 -11.48
CA LYS A 218 -1.20 -24.51 -12.93
C LYS A 218 -2.03 -23.41 -13.58
N GLY A 219 -1.36 -22.45 -14.21
CA GLY A 219 -2.01 -21.31 -14.87
C GLY A 219 -2.67 -20.32 -13.91
N VAL A 220 -2.45 -20.44 -12.60
CA VAL A 220 -2.97 -19.49 -11.61
C VAL A 220 -2.15 -18.21 -11.68
N GLU A 221 -2.83 -17.08 -11.89
CA GLU A 221 -2.22 -15.77 -11.88
C GLU A 221 -2.62 -14.92 -10.68
N VAL A 222 -1.81 -13.88 -10.41
CA VAL A 222 -2.21 -12.79 -9.52
C VAL A 222 -2.78 -11.66 -10.37
N LYS A 223 -4.08 -11.41 -10.19
CA LYS A 223 -4.88 -10.41 -10.92
C LYS A 223 -4.34 -9.00 -10.71
N ALA A 224 -4.81 -8.07 -11.56
CA ALA A 224 -4.42 -6.67 -11.51
C ALA A 224 -4.70 -6.01 -10.15
N ASN A 225 -5.73 -6.49 -9.43
CA ASN A 225 -6.11 -6.04 -8.08
C ASN A 225 -5.37 -6.78 -6.95
N ALA A 226 -4.26 -7.46 -7.24
CA ALA A 226 -3.45 -8.24 -6.30
C ALA A 226 -4.15 -9.44 -5.65
N ALA A 227 -5.28 -9.91 -6.19
CA ALA A 227 -5.90 -11.16 -5.76
C ALA A 227 -5.37 -12.37 -6.53
N ILE A 228 -5.26 -13.51 -5.87
CA ILE A 228 -5.01 -14.81 -6.52
C ILE A 228 -6.28 -15.23 -7.28
N GLU A 229 -6.12 -15.77 -8.49
CA GLU A 229 -7.23 -16.32 -9.24
C GLU A 229 -7.72 -17.66 -8.68
N PHE A 230 -8.52 -17.58 -7.61
CA PHE A 230 -8.97 -18.77 -6.88
C PHE A 230 -9.93 -19.67 -7.70
N ASN A 231 -10.66 -19.11 -8.67
CA ASN A 231 -11.46 -19.91 -9.60
C ASN A 231 -10.60 -20.89 -10.42
N THR A 232 -9.41 -20.47 -10.84
CA THR A 232 -8.46 -21.35 -11.54
C THR A 232 -7.95 -22.45 -10.62
N ILE A 233 -7.76 -22.14 -9.32
CA ILE A 233 -7.46 -23.16 -8.29
C ILE A 233 -8.60 -24.18 -8.19
N LYS A 234 -9.86 -23.73 -8.07
CA LYS A 234 -11.04 -24.61 -8.03
C LYS A 234 -11.11 -25.52 -9.28
N SER A 235 -10.93 -24.94 -10.46
CA SER A 235 -10.91 -25.71 -11.71
C SER A 235 -9.75 -26.72 -11.78
N ASN A 236 -8.58 -26.39 -11.24
CA ASN A 236 -7.45 -27.33 -11.16
C ASN A 236 -7.73 -28.49 -10.21
N ILE A 237 -8.35 -28.22 -9.06
CA ILE A 237 -8.77 -29.25 -8.09
C ILE A 237 -9.72 -30.26 -8.75
N GLU A 238 -10.71 -29.78 -9.50
CA GLU A 238 -11.64 -30.63 -10.25
C GLU A 238 -10.93 -31.39 -11.37
N ARG A 239 -10.14 -30.68 -12.19
CA ARG A 239 -9.45 -31.23 -13.37
C ARG A 239 -8.47 -32.34 -12.99
N PHE A 240 -7.73 -32.16 -11.90
CA PHE A 240 -6.73 -33.12 -11.43
C PHE A 240 -7.28 -34.09 -10.38
N GLN A 241 -8.59 -34.05 -10.10
CA GLN A 241 -9.29 -34.95 -9.17
C GLN A 241 -8.59 -35.03 -7.79
N TYR A 242 -8.30 -33.86 -7.24
CA TYR A 242 -7.66 -33.73 -5.94
C TYR A 242 -8.47 -34.41 -4.82
N LYS A 243 -7.78 -35.14 -3.94
CA LYS A 243 -8.38 -35.68 -2.71
C LYS A 243 -8.45 -34.59 -1.63
N PRO A 244 -9.39 -34.66 -0.67
CA PRO A 244 -9.53 -33.66 0.40
C PRO A 244 -8.21 -33.33 1.12
N ASP A 245 -7.44 -34.36 1.47
CA ASP A 245 -6.16 -34.19 2.17
C ASP A 245 -5.12 -33.46 1.31
N ASP A 246 -5.09 -33.73 0.00
CA ASP A 246 -4.18 -33.09 -0.94
C ASP A 246 -4.56 -31.61 -1.14
N ILE A 247 -5.86 -31.27 -1.14
CA ILE A 247 -6.36 -29.89 -1.21
C ILE A 247 -5.85 -29.10 0.00
N ILE A 248 -6.10 -29.63 1.21
CA ILE A 248 -5.70 -28.99 2.47
C ILE A 248 -4.17 -28.82 2.51
N LYS A 249 -3.42 -29.87 2.16
CA LYS A 249 -1.95 -29.85 2.14
C LYS A 249 -1.41 -28.77 1.20
N ASP A 250 -1.89 -28.71 -0.04
CA ASP A 250 -1.39 -27.76 -1.04
C ASP A 250 -1.79 -26.32 -0.72
N LEU A 251 -3.03 -26.09 -0.28
CA LEU A 251 -3.50 -24.74 0.10
C LEU A 251 -2.79 -24.22 1.36
N ASN A 252 -2.53 -25.09 2.34
CA ASN A 252 -1.67 -24.75 3.47
C ASN A 252 -0.25 -24.42 3.02
N GLY A 253 0.31 -25.19 2.07
CA GLY A 253 1.62 -24.91 1.48
C GLY A 253 1.69 -23.53 0.81
N ILE A 254 0.62 -23.11 0.13
CA ILE A 254 0.50 -21.78 -0.46
C ILE A 254 0.49 -20.70 0.62
N ILE A 255 -0.39 -20.81 1.62
CA ILE A 255 -0.47 -19.85 2.73
C ILE A 255 0.85 -19.75 3.49
N TRP A 256 1.51 -20.89 3.72
CA TRP A 256 2.81 -20.94 4.37
C TRP A 256 3.85 -20.15 3.59
N SER A 257 3.96 -20.41 2.28
CA SER A 257 4.91 -19.72 1.40
C SER A 257 4.68 -18.20 1.35
N ILE A 258 3.41 -17.79 1.34
CA ILE A 258 3.04 -16.36 1.41
C ILE A 258 3.43 -15.78 2.75
N THR A 259 3.08 -16.43 3.85
CA THR A 259 3.38 -15.96 5.21
C THR A 259 4.88 -15.79 5.42
N GLU A 260 5.68 -16.77 4.99
CA GLU A 260 7.14 -16.74 5.11
C GLU A 260 7.77 -15.62 4.28
N ASN A 261 7.35 -15.47 3.01
CA ASN A 261 7.93 -14.43 2.17
C ASN A 261 7.54 -13.03 2.68
N TYR A 262 6.28 -12.83 3.08
CA TYR A 262 5.85 -11.56 3.65
C TYR A 262 6.57 -11.27 4.98
N GLY A 263 6.54 -12.22 5.92
CA GLY A 263 7.20 -12.09 7.23
C GLY A 263 8.69 -11.79 7.11
N ARG A 264 9.39 -12.42 6.18
CA ARG A 264 10.82 -12.15 5.92
C ARG A 264 11.08 -10.77 5.31
N VAL A 265 10.22 -10.30 4.42
CA VAL A 265 10.41 -9.03 3.70
C VAL A 265 10.01 -7.82 4.54
N MET A 266 8.92 -7.91 5.30
CA MET A 266 8.35 -6.77 6.04
C MET A 266 8.42 -6.91 7.57
N GLY A 267 8.82 -8.08 8.09
CA GLY A 267 8.71 -8.43 9.49
C GLY A 267 7.35 -9.08 9.81
N TYR A 268 7.38 -10.14 10.62
CA TYR A 268 6.16 -10.88 10.99
C TYR A 268 5.15 -10.01 11.75
N ASP A 269 5.58 -9.08 12.59
CA ASP A 269 4.68 -8.20 13.34
C ASP A 269 3.89 -7.26 12.42
N ALA A 270 4.57 -6.67 11.43
CA ALA A 270 3.93 -5.82 10.43
C ALA A 270 2.97 -6.62 9.54
N PHE A 271 3.38 -7.84 9.15
CA PHE A 271 2.51 -8.75 8.40
C PHE A 271 1.26 -9.15 9.20
N ARG A 272 1.40 -9.49 10.49
CA ARG A 272 0.28 -9.80 11.38
C ARG A 272 -0.65 -8.60 11.53
N GLY A 273 -0.10 -7.41 11.79
CA GLY A 273 -0.89 -6.18 11.93
C GLY A 273 -1.70 -5.84 10.67
N MET A 274 -1.15 -6.13 9.50
CA MET A 274 -1.75 -5.86 8.20
C MET A 274 -3.02 -6.67 7.90
N ILE A 275 -3.11 -7.91 8.39
CA ILE A 275 -4.20 -8.86 8.06
C ILE A 275 -5.12 -9.13 9.26
N ARG A 276 -4.79 -8.61 10.44
CA ARG A 276 -5.46 -8.90 11.72
C ARG A 276 -6.98 -8.73 11.66
N PRO A 277 -7.56 -7.62 11.13
CA PRO A 277 -9.01 -7.43 11.14
C PRO A 277 -9.76 -8.51 10.35
N GLU A 278 -9.29 -8.82 9.14
CA GLU A 278 -9.89 -9.81 8.26
C GLU A 278 -9.71 -11.24 8.81
N PHE A 279 -8.50 -11.58 9.29
CA PHE A 279 -8.24 -12.89 9.87
C PHE A 279 -9.05 -13.17 11.13
N LYS A 280 -9.30 -12.14 11.94
CA LYS A 280 -10.17 -12.25 13.10
C LYS A 280 -11.61 -12.53 12.68
N SER A 281 -12.12 -11.80 11.68
CA SER A 281 -13.47 -12.03 11.14
C SER A 281 -13.62 -13.45 10.56
N ILE A 282 -12.60 -13.97 9.87
CA ILE A 282 -12.60 -15.35 9.37
C ILE A 282 -12.67 -16.34 10.52
N TYR A 283 -11.90 -16.13 11.58
CA TYR A 283 -11.87 -17.04 12.71
C TYR A 283 -13.16 -17.00 13.52
N GLU A 284 -13.77 -15.83 13.68
CA GLU A 284 -15.08 -15.68 14.33
C GLU A 284 -16.18 -16.43 13.57
N THR A 285 -16.17 -16.39 12.23
CA THR A 285 -17.17 -17.10 11.40
C THR A 285 -16.89 -18.60 11.26
N TYR A 286 -15.65 -18.97 10.94
CA TYR A 286 -15.30 -20.33 10.52
C TYR A 286 -14.45 -21.10 11.52
N GLY A 287 -14.05 -20.53 12.67
CA GLY A 287 -13.06 -21.14 13.57
C GLY A 287 -13.37 -22.58 13.97
N MET A 288 -14.64 -22.88 14.28
CA MET A 288 -15.09 -24.25 14.55
C MET A 288 -14.98 -25.16 13.32
N ALA A 289 -15.42 -24.71 12.15
CA ALA A 289 -15.30 -25.45 10.90
C ALA A 289 -13.84 -25.70 10.51
N MET A 290 -12.96 -24.70 10.69
CA MET A 290 -11.52 -24.83 10.43
C MET A 290 -10.86 -25.87 11.33
N LYS A 291 -11.33 -26.03 12.57
CA LYS A 291 -10.85 -27.05 13.50
C LYS A 291 -11.31 -28.45 13.06
N GLU A 292 -12.59 -28.61 12.76
CA GLU A 292 -13.20 -29.89 12.35
C GLU A 292 -12.69 -30.37 10.99
N LEU A 293 -12.42 -29.45 10.06
CA LEU A 293 -11.84 -29.75 8.75
C LEU A 293 -10.31 -29.92 8.78
N GLY A 294 -9.67 -29.78 9.95
CA GLY A 294 -8.22 -29.92 10.09
C GLY A 294 -7.39 -28.79 9.47
N ILE A 295 -8.01 -27.72 8.97
CA ILE A 295 -7.35 -26.56 8.34
C ILE A 295 -6.42 -25.86 9.33
N ILE A 296 -6.85 -25.69 10.58
CA ILE A 296 -6.04 -25.04 11.63
C ILE A 296 -4.67 -25.71 11.77
N ASN A 297 -4.57 -27.03 11.60
CA ASN A 297 -3.34 -27.76 11.87
C ASN A 297 -2.20 -27.34 10.93
N GLY A 298 -2.49 -27.06 9.67
CA GLY A 298 -1.49 -26.67 8.67
C GLY A 298 -1.29 -25.16 8.48
N ILE A 299 -2.05 -24.32 9.17
CA ILE A 299 -1.88 -22.86 9.15
C ILE A 299 -0.55 -22.48 9.84
N HIS A 300 0.15 -21.50 9.26
CA HIS A 300 1.41 -20.99 9.78
C HIS A 300 1.30 -20.49 11.23
N PRO A 301 2.26 -20.78 12.15
CA PRO A 301 2.18 -20.36 13.55
C PRO A 301 1.95 -18.85 13.76
N GLU A 302 2.57 -18.02 12.92
CA GLU A 302 2.37 -16.57 12.96
C GLU A 302 0.93 -16.13 12.68
N LEU A 303 0.20 -16.88 11.87
CA LEU A 303 -1.22 -16.61 11.63
C LEU A 303 -2.08 -17.10 12.80
N LYS A 304 -1.70 -18.21 13.44
CA LYS A 304 -2.41 -18.74 14.63
C LYS A 304 -2.41 -17.75 15.79
N LYS A 305 -1.30 -17.02 16.00
CA LYS A 305 -1.20 -15.96 17.01
C LYS A 305 -2.30 -14.90 16.89
N LEU A 306 -2.79 -14.62 15.68
CA LEU A 306 -3.87 -13.66 15.45
C LEU A 306 -5.22 -14.11 16.03
N TRP A 307 -5.37 -15.41 16.31
CA TRP A 307 -6.58 -16.01 16.88
C TRP A 307 -6.51 -16.15 18.41
N GLU A 308 -5.29 -16.13 18.96
CA GLU A 308 -5.00 -16.35 20.39
C GLU A 308 -4.83 -15.04 21.17
N GLU A 309 -4.47 -13.93 20.52
CA GLU A 309 -4.29 -12.62 21.17
C GLU A 309 -5.64 -11.91 21.42
N PRO A 310 -6.01 -11.60 22.68
CA PRO A 310 -7.15 -10.72 22.96
C PRO A 310 -6.85 -9.25 22.61
N ILE A 311 -7.91 -8.44 22.46
CA ILE A 311 -7.87 -7.02 22.06
C ILE A 311 -7.05 -6.18 23.05
#